data_AF-A0A413H377-F1
#
_entry.id   AF-A0A413H377-F1
#
_cell.length_a   1.000
_cell.length_b   1.000
_cell.length_c   1.000
_cell.angle_alpha   90.00
_cell.angle_beta   90.00
_cell.angle_gamma   90.00
#
_symmetry.space_group_name_H-M   'P 1'
#
loop_
_entity.id
_entity.type
_entity.pdbx_description
1 polymer ?
#
loop_
_entity_poly.entity_id
_entity_poly.type
_entity_poly.pdbx_seq_one_letter_code
_entity_poly.pdbx_strand_id
1 'polypeptide(L)' 'MYSGLKRNITYLNEYRTEIACQLLKQKKMSVSEICYYAGFNNVPYFNRVFKSNKGVSPGEYSRS' A
#
# COMPACT_ATOMS: atom_id res chain seq x y z
N MET A 1 -4.92 19.02 -21.82
CA MET A 1 -5.93 17.93 -21.80
C MET A 1 -5.34 16.66 -21.18
N TYR A 2 -4.90 16.69 -19.90
CA TYR A 2 -4.35 15.51 -19.17
C TYR A 2 -4.62 15.53 -17.65
N SER A 3 -5.61 16.31 -17.18
CA SER A 3 -5.84 16.52 -15.74
C SER A 3 -6.73 15.46 -15.07
N GLY A 4 -7.31 14.52 -15.84
CA GLY A 4 -8.24 13.51 -15.31
C GLY A 4 -7.57 12.23 -14.76
N LEU A 5 -6.44 11.78 -15.31
CA LEU A 5 -5.84 10.49 -14.92
C LEU A 5 -5.09 10.54 -13.58
N LYS A 6 -4.48 11.67 -13.21
CA LYS A 6 -3.65 11.77 -11.99
C LYS A 6 -4.45 11.60 -10.69
N ARG A 7 -5.73 12.01 -10.65
CA ARG A 7 -6.58 11.88 -9.44
C ARG A 7 -6.92 10.43 -9.12
N ASN A 8 -7.14 9.60 -10.13
CA ASN A 8 -7.57 8.22 -9.94
C ASN A 8 -6.47 7.35 -9.31
N ILE A 9 -5.20 7.58 -9.69
CA ILE A 9 -4.09 6.77 -9.20
C ILE A 9 -3.82 7.04 -7.71
N THR A 10 -3.85 8.31 -7.28
CA THR A 10 -3.62 8.66 -5.87
C THR A 10 -4.73 8.10 -4.98
N TYR A 11 -6.00 8.34 -5.32
CA TYR A 11 -7.13 7.80 -4.56
C TYR A 11 -7.13 6.27 -4.51
N LEU A 12 -6.87 5.61 -5.64
CA LEU A 12 -6.76 4.15 -5.69
C LEU A 12 -5.61 3.65 -4.81
N ASN A 13 -4.46 4.32 -4.84
CA ASN A 13 -3.33 3.95 -4.00
C ASN A 13 -3.61 4.16 -2.51
N GLU A 14 -4.34 5.21 -2.12
CA GLU A 14 -4.80 5.43 -0.75
C GLU A 14 -5.71 4.28 -0.31
N TYR A 15 -6.74 3.96 -1.09
CA TYR A 15 -7.65 2.84 -0.82
C TYR A 15 -6.91 1.49 -0.70
N ARG A 16 -6.00 1.20 -1.62
CA ARG A 16 -5.15 0.00 -1.56
C ARG A 16 -4.25 -0.01 -0.33
N THR A 17 -3.73 1.16 0.08
CA THR A 17 -2.92 1.29 1.30
C THR A 17 -3.76 0.99 2.55
N GLU A 18 -5.02 1.41 2.60
CA GLU A 18 -5.92 1.10 3.71
C GLU A 18 -6.18 -0.41 3.84
N ILE A 19 -6.41 -1.11 2.73
CA ILE A 19 -6.51 -2.57 2.69
C ILE A 19 -5.22 -3.20 3.24
N ALA A 20 -4.05 -2.75 2.77
CA ALA A 20 -2.77 -3.24 3.27
C ALA A 20 -2.61 -3.04 4.78
N CYS A 21 -3.03 -1.89 5.33
CA CYS A 21 -3.01 -1.65 6.78
C CYS A 21 -3.87 -2.65 7.55
N GLN A 22 -5.07 -2.99 7.05
CA GLN A 22 -5.94 -3.97 7.69
C GLN A 22 -5.29 -5.36 7.70
N LEU A 23 -4.65 -5.76 6.59
CA LEU A 23 -3.97 -7.05 6.48
C LEU A 23 -2.70 -7.12 7.34
N LEU A 24 -1.90 -6.06 7.40
CA LEU A 24 -0.67 -6.00 8.21
C LEU A 24 -0.97 -6.17 9.71
N LYS A 25 -2.09 -5.61 10.18
CA LYS A 25 -2.53 -5.77 11.58
C LYS A 25 -2.87 -7.21 11.95
N GLN A 26 -3.29 -8.02 10.98
CA GLN A 26 -3.62 -9.42 11.23
C GLN A 26 -2.39 -10.30 11.43
N LYS A 27 -1.20 -9.86 10.94
CA LYS A 27 0.08 -10.59 11.06
C LYS A 27 0.05 -12.03 10.54
N LYS A 28 -0.83 -12.33 9.58
CA LYS A 28 -1.01 -13.68 8.97
C LYS A 28 -0.25 -13.89 7.67
N MET A 29 0.22 -12.82 7.06
CA MET A 29 0.78 -12.82 5.70
C MET A 29 2.07 -12.00 5.67
N SER A 30 2.98 -12.37 4.79
CA SER A 30 4.17 -11.57 4.53
C SER A 30 3.81 -10.24 3.87
N VAL A 31 4.68 -9.25 4.01
CA VAL A 31 4.54 -7.93 3.38
C VAL A 31 4.37 -8.05 1.86
N SER A 32 5.07 -8.99 1.23
CA SER A 32 5.01 -9.24 -0.22
C SER A 32 3.66 -9.81 -0.63
N GLU A 33 3.09 -10.75 0.11
CA GLU A 33 1.73 -11.25 -0.16
C GLU A 33 0.70 -10.14 0.02
N ILE A 34 0.80 -9.35 1.09
CA ILE A 34 -0.09 -8.22 1.36
C ILE A 34 -0.05 -7.19 0.21
N CYS A 35 1.14 -6.92 -0.35
CA CYS A 35 1.28 -6.06 -1.53
C CYS A 35 0.37 -6.54 -2.68
N TYR A 36 0.45 -7.82 -3.04
CA TYR A 36 -0.34 -8.37 -4.15
C TYR A 36 -1.84 -8.44 -3.83
N TYR A 37 -2.21 -8.81 -2.60
CA TYR A 37 -3.61 -8.84 -2.16
C TYR A 37 -4.25 -7.45 -2.10
N ALA A 38 -3.48 -6.42 -1.72
CA ALA A 38 -3.91 -5.04 -1.76
C ALA A 38 -4.00 -4.47 -3.19
N GLY A 39 -3.74 -5.28 -4.23
CA GLY A 39 -3.90 -4.88 -5.63
C GLY A 39 -2.70 -4.13 -6.23
N PHE A 40 -1.53 -4.15 -5.57
CA PHE A 40 -0.28 -3.71 -6.18
C PHE A 40 0.37 -4.86 -6.94
N ASN A 41 1.04 -4.55 -8.05
CA ASN A 41 1.75 -5.54 -8.87
C ASN A 41 3.27 -5.48 -8.69
N ASN A 42 3.77 -4.61 -7.80
CA ASN A 42 5.20 -4.35 -7.63
C ASN A 42 5.50 -3.97 -6.18
N VAL A 43 6.27 -4.82 -5.49
CA VAL A 43 6.63 -4.65 -4.07
C VAL A 43 7.44 -3.36 -3.82
N PRO A 44 8.51 -3.05 -4.60
CA PRO A 44 9.21 -1.77 -4.46
C PRO A 44 8.30 -0.53 -4.59
N TYR A 45 7.33 -0.55 -5.51
CA TYR A 45 6.37 0.53 -5.67
C TYR A 45 5.42 0.63 -4.48
N PHE A 46 4.84 -0.50 -4.05
CA PHE A 46 4.02 -0.59 -2.84
C PHE A 46 4.74 -0.02 -1.62
N ASN A 47 6.00 -0.42 -1.38
CA ASN A 47 6.78 0.07 -0.24
C ASN A 47 6.94 1.60 -0.25
N ARG A 48 7.16 2.21 -1.43
CA ARG A 48 7.26 3.67 -1.58
C ARG A 48 5.93 4.36 -1.32
N VAL A 49 4.84 3.86 -1.92
CA VAL A 49 3.48 4.41 -1.75
C VAL A 49 3.05 4.31 -0.29
N PHE A 50 3.19 3.13 0.32
CA PHE A 50 2.82 2.90 1.71
C PHE A 50 3.60 3.81 2.65
N LYS A 51 4.93 3.92 2.47
CA LYS A 51 5.76 4.82 3.28
C LYS A 51 5.37 6.29 3.09
N SER A 52 5.05 6.71 1.88
CA SER A 52 4.55 8.07 1.61
C SER A 52 3.23 8.34 2.32
N ASN A 53 2.33 7.35 2.38
CA ASN A 53 1.00 7.50 2.96
C ASN A 53 0.95 7.34 4.49
N LYS A 54 1.85 6.53 5.07
CA LYS A 54 1.82 6.15 6.50
C LYS A 54 3.04 6.62 7.29
N GLY A 55 4.06 7.20 6.63
CA GLY A 55 5.30 7.69 7.25
C GLY A 55 6.31 6.59 7.59
N VAL A 56 5.89 5.33 7.66
CA VAL A 56 6.72 4.16 7.99
C VAL A 56 6.61 3.09 6.91
N SER A 57 7.61 2.21 6.81
CA SER A 57 7.54 1.08 5.89
C SER A 57 6.46 0.07 6.30
N PRO A 58 5.90 -0.72 5.36
CA PRO A 58 4.95 -1.80 5.70
C PRO A 58 5.50 -2.78 6.73
N GLY A 59 6.80 -3.10 6.64
CA GLY A 59 7.46 -4.01 7.57
C GLY A 59 7.56 -3.43 8.99
N GLU A 60 7.85 -2.14 9.13
CA GLU A 60 7.81 -1.45 10.43
C GLU A 60 6.39 -1.39 10.97
N TYR A 61 5.41 -1.06 10.11
CA TYR A 61 3.99 -1.01 10.48
C TYR A 61 3.45 -2.38 10.96
N SER A 62 3.92 -3.48 10.36
CA SER A 62 3.55 -4.83 10.81
C SER A 62 4.14 -5.22 12.16
N ARG A 63 5.24 -4.58 12.56
CA ARG A 63 5.94 -4.87 13.82
C ARG A 63 5.43 -4.02 14.98
N SER A 64 4.83 -2.85 14.72
CA SER A 64 4.01 -2.15 15.71
C SER A 64 2.77 -2.95 16.11
#